data_AF-A0A5D6XZA4-F1
#
_entry.id   AF-A0A5D6XZA4-F1
#
_cell.length_a   1.000
_cell.length_b   1.000
_cell.length_c   1.000
_cell.angle_alpha   90.00
_cell.angle_beta   90.00
_cell.angle_gamma   90.00
#
_symmetry.space_group_name_H-M   'P 1'
#
loop_
_entity.id
_entity.type
_entity.pdbx_description
1 polymer ?
#
loop_
_entity_poly.entity_id
_entity_poly.type
_entity_poly.pdbx_seq_one_letter_code
_entity_poly.pdbx_strand_id
1 'polypeptide(L)'
;MDTAIHSLLPVAAVAVSATSTDCCCRSVVAPLSASPASLPVTLCCTHAAGSSQLLLAARHVGAEVHPLPIAKAAPHFPTHRVEHSCSVDSAPPELLLLPLSPSPPASPARRATTGQMFNEQAPRDRIDVILEYLRERTSARPLIGVVCGSGLGGLSKCLRDPEVVKYEDIPQFPKSTVEGHAGELVFGDLDGVQVVCMRGRFHSYEGYDMKETTLPIRVMYLLGIQYLLVTNAAGGLNPEYNVGDIMVMNDHLNMPGLAGRHPLVGPNDARFGERFTSLANCYDKGLQAVAHTVADKLALSHKVRRGGVYCFVSGPTYETPTECKLLRLVGGDAVGMSTVPEVIVAVHCGVKVLGLSLITNRVIFPGEIGVAPSHEEVLEAAVATQVEMETYVRDLLLAIGKQHQ
;
A
#
# COMPACT_ATOMS: atom_id res chain seq x y z
N MET A 1 -34.08 55.81 -21.45
CA MET A 1 -32.71 55.96 -21.97
C MET A 1 -31.92 54.81 -21.37
N ASP A 2 -31.61 53.71 -22.04
CA ASP A 2 -31.83 53.26 -23.40
C ASP A 2 -31.92 51.73 -23.43
N THR A 3 -32.40 51.27 -24.56
CA THR A 3 -32.89 49.96 -25.01
C THR A 3 -31.88 48.81 -25.07
N ALA A 4 -32.41 47.62 -24.74
CA ALA A 4 -32.27 46.29 -25.34
C ALA A 4 -31.27 46.04 -26.50
N ILE A 5 -30.68 44.83 -26.52
CA ILE A 5 -30.70 43.85 -27.64
C ILE A 5 -30.19 42.49 -27.09
N HIS A 6 -31.04 41.45 -27.14
CA HIS A 6 -30.65 40.04 -27.07
C HIS A 6 -30.76 39.47 -28.49
N SER A 7 -29.66 38.95 -29.03
CA SER A 7 -29.63 38.23 -30.31
C SER A 7 -29.20 36.77 -30.09
N LEU A 8 -29.94 35.90 -30.77
CA LEU A 8 -29.81 34.45 -30.86
C LEU A 8 -28.53 34.03 -31.59
N LEU A 9 -27.91 32.91 -31.18
CA LEU A 9 -27.01 32.12 -32.01
C LEU A 9 -27.33 30.61 -31.86
N PRO A 10 -27.20 29.82 -32.95
CA PRO A 10 -27.82 28.50 -33.06
C PRO A 10 -26.94 27.32 -32.63
N VAL A 11 -27.63 26.22 -32.28
CA VAL A 11 -27.10 24.89 -32.00
C VAL A 11 -26.54 24.26 -33.29
N ALA A 12 -25.27 23.87 -33.27
CA ALA A 12 -24.67 23.02 -34.30
C ALA A 12 -24.63 21.57 -33.81
N ALA A 13 -25.45 20.72 -34.44
CA ALA A 13 -25.41 19.27 -34.31
C ALA A 13 -24.28 18.74 -35.21
N VAL A 14 -23.34 18.00 -34.63
CA VAL A 14 -22.36 17.20 -35.39
C VAL A 14 -22.80 15.75 -35.34
N ALA A 15 -23.33 15.27 -36.46
CA ALA A 15 -23.56 13.87 -36.73
C ALA A 15 -22.24 13.23 -37.20
N VAL A 16 -21.80 12.16 -36.53
CA VAL A 16 -20.74 11.28 -37.04
C VAL A 16 -21.39 9.98 -37.48
N SER A 17 -21.46 9.83 -38.80
CA SER A 17 -21.91 8.64 -39.51
C SER A 17 -20.81 7.58 -39.49
N ALA A 18 -21.14 6.38 -39.02
CA ALA A 18 -20.32 5.19 -39.20
C ALA A 18 -20.47 4.67 -40.64
N THR A 19 -19.36 4.44 -41.33
CA THR A 19 -19.32 3.62 -42.55
C THR A 19 -18.18 2.63 -42.46
N SER A 20 -18.54 1.39 -42.74
CA SER A 20 -17.75 0.17 -42.79
C SER A 20 -16.78 0.10 -43.96
N THR A 21 -16.00 -0.99 -43.95
CA THR A 21 -15.23 -1.64 -45.04
C THR A 21 -14.00 -0.89 -45.56
N ASP A 22 -12.80 -1.44 -45.33
CA ASP A 22 -12.26 -2.33 -46.36
C ASP A 22 -11.06 -3.18 -45.92
N CYS A 23 -11.08 -4.38 -46.49
CA CYS A 23 -10.12 -5.47 -46.38
C CYS A 23 -8.96 -5.23 -47.35
N CYS A 24 -7.72 -5.48 -46.93
CA CYS A 24 -6.62 -5.69 -47.88
C CYS A 24 -5.64 -6.74 -47.36
N CYS A 25 -5.81 -7.96 -47.88
CA CYS A 25 -4.79 -8.98 -47.92
C CYS A 25 -3.60 -8.53 -48.77
N ARG A 26 -2.37 -8.70 -48.27
CA ARG A 26 -1.23 -9.03 -49.12
C ARG A 26 -0.40 -10.14 -48.48
N SER A 27 -0.44 -11.27 -49.18
CA SER A 27 0.37 -12.47 -49.06
C SER A 27 1.81 -12.24 -49.51
N VAL A 28 2.77 -12.85 -48.81
CA VAL A 28 4.06 -13.26 -49.36
C VAL A 28 4.28 -14.73 -49.00
N VAL A 29 4.60 -15.50 -50.04
CA VAL A 29 4.75 -16.96 -50.10
C VAL A 29 6.22 -17.34 -49.90
N ALA A 30 6.48 -18.44 -49.18
CA ALA A 30 7.65 -19.31 -49.39
C ALA A 30 7.35 -20.76 -48.90
N PRO A 31 7.97 -21.81 -49.47
CA PRO A 31 7.29 -23.08 -49.72
C PRO A 31 7.69 -24.28 -48.82
N LEU A 32 6.72 -25.20 -48.71
CA LEU A 32 6.80 -26.68 -48.69
C LEU A 32 8.00 -27.39 -48.02
N SER A 33 7.68 -28.13 -46.94
CA SER A 33 8.00 -29.57 -46.88
C SER A 33 6.93 -30.30 -46.06
N ALA A 34 6.52 -31.47 -46.55
CA ALA A 34 5.40 -32.26 -46.05
C ALA A 34 5.89 -33.56 -45.39
N SER A 35 5.34 -33.92 -44.23
CA SER A 35 4.66 -35.21 -43.98
C SER A 35 4.16 -35.34 -42.53
N PRO A 36 3.17 -36.20 -42.25
CA PRO A 36 2.12 -35.94 -41.25
C PRO A 36 2.19 -36.83 -40.00
N ALA A 37 1.55 -36.38 -38.92
CA ALA A 37 0.86 -37.25 -37.98
C ALA A 37 -0.36 -36.52 -37.42
N SER A 38 -1.53 -36.95 -37.88
CA SER A 38 -2.86 -36.50 -37.49
C SER A 38 -3.36 -37.23 -36.24
N LEU A 39 -3.92 -36.51 -35.28
CA LEU A 39 -5.09 -36.93 -34.51
C LEU A 39 -5.93 -35.67 -34.18
N PRO A 40 -7.21 -35.60 -34.56
CA PRO A 40 -8.07 -34.47 -34.27
C PRO A 40 -8.81 -34.67 -32.94
N VAL A 41 -8.90 -33.62 -32.13
CA VAL A 41 -9.92 -33.51 -31.07
C VAL A 41 -10.96 -32.50 -31.54
N THR A 42 -12.15 -33.01 -31.81
CA THR A 42 -13.35 -32.28 -32.18
C THR A 42 -13.86 -31.48 -30.99
N LEU A 43 -13.87 -30.14 -31.10
CA LEU A 43 -14.63 -29.29 -30.19
C LEU A 43 -16.07 -29.18 -30.73
N CYS A 44 -17.03 -29.77 -30.01
CA CYS A 44 -18.44 -29.67 -30.33
C CYS A 44 -18.99 -28.34 -29.76
N CYS A 45 -19.19 -27.34 -30.61
CA CYS A 45 -19.97 -26.15 -30.29
C CYS A 45 -21.42 -26.38 -30.73
N THR A 46 -22.29 -26.80 -29.81
CA THR A 46 -23.73 -26.76 -30.05
C THR A 46 -24.23 -25.33 -29.84
N HIS A 47 -24.52 -24.65 -30.96
CA HIS A 47 -25.42 -23.50 -30.99
C HIS A 47 -26.85 -23.99 -30.70
N ALA A 48 -27.52 -23.38 -29.72
CA ALA A 48 -28.96 -23.42 -29.60
C ALA A 48 -29.49 -21.99 -29.71
N ALA A 49 -29.98 -21.67 -30.90
CA ALA A 49 -30.84 -20.51 -31.14
C ALA A 49 -32.23 -20.80 -30.59
N GLY A 50 -32.82 -19.83 -29.89
CA GLY A 50 -34.17 -19.93 -29.34
C GLY A 50 -34.75 -18.54 -29.12
N SER A 51 -35.32 -17.98 -30.18
CA SER A 51 -36.14 -16.78 -30.17
C SER A 51 -37.50 -17.07 -29.52
N SER A 52 -37.98 -16.21 -28.62
CA SER A 52 -39.42 -15.97 -28.41
C SER A 52 -39.66 -14.64 -27.70
N GLN A 53 -40.73 -14.00 -28.13
CA GLN A 53 -41.10 -12.60 -27.97
C GLN A 53 -41.71 -12.24 -26.60
N LEU A 54 -41.70 -10.91 -26.35
CA LEU A 54 -42.57 -10.09 -25.51
C LEU A 54 -43.57 -10.78 -24.58
N LEU A 55 -43.59 -10.36 -23.31
CA LEU A 55 -44.84 -9.88 -22.70
C LEU A 55 -44.58 -8.81 -21.63
N LEU A 56 -45.21 -7.66 -21.84
CA LEU A 56 -45.36 -6.53 -20.93
C LEU A 56 -46.57 -6.81 -20.03
N ALA A 57 -46.45 -6.72 -18.70
CA ALA A 57 -47.63 -6.62 -17.83
C ALA A 57 -47.30 -5.90 -16.51
N ALA A 58 -48.22 -5.02 -16.14
CA ALA A 58 -48.13 -3.98 -15.12
C ALA A 58 -48.26 -4.46 -13.66
N ARG A 59 -47.82 -3.60 -12.74
CA ARG A 59 -47.91 -3.68 -11.28
C ARG A 59 -49.26 -3.15 -10.73
N HIS A 60 -49.49 -3.48 -9.44
CA HIS A 60 -50.52 -3.04 -8.45
C HIS A 60 -51.73 -3.99 -8.33
N VAL A 61 -52.24 -4.45 -7.16
CA VAL A 61 -52.27 -4.07 -5.72
C VAL A 61 -52.39 -5.41 -4.91
N GLY A 62 -51.71 -5.71 -3.79
CA GLY A 62 -51.98 -5.30 -2.40
C GLY A 62 -53.07 -6.15 -1.70
N ALA A 63 -52.72 -6.95 -0.67
CA ALA A 63 -53.52 -7.27 0.54
C ALA A 63 -52.93 -8.44 1.37
N GLU A 64 -53.25 -8.43 2.67
CA GLU A 64 -52.56 -9.01 3.83
C GLU A 64 -53.04 -10.41 4.32
N VAL A 65 -52.08 -11.18 4.86
CA VAL A 65 -52.01 -11.89 6.17
C VAL A 65 -53.08 -12.95 6.59
N HIS A 66 -52.66 -14.23 6.80
CA HIS A 66 -52.51 -14.92 8.12
C HIS A 66 -52.06 -16.43 7.98
N PRO A 67 -51.48 -17.05 9.02
CA PRO A 67 -50.51 -18.17 8.95
C PRO A 67 -51.07 -19.56 9.35
N LEU A 68 -50.25 -20.63 9.21
CA LEU A 68 -50.15 -21.90 10.00
C LEU A 68 -49.26 -22.95 9.23
N PRO A 69 -48.77 -24.08 9.81
CA PRO A 69 -47.69 -24.22 10.79
C PRO A 69 -46.53 -25.18 10.39
N ILE A 70 -45.40 -25.02 11.11
CA ILE A 70 -44.25 -25.88 11.45
C ILE A 70 -44.15 -27.32 10.87
N ALA A 71 -42.99 -27.65 10.28
CA ALA A 71 -42.33 -28.96 10.44
C ALA A 71 -40.80 -28.84 10.42
N LYS A 72 -40.16 -29.43 11.45
CA LYS A 72 -38.71 -29.54 11.67
C LYS A 72 -38.12 -30.61 10.73
N ALA A 73 -36.97 -30.33 10.11
CA ALA A 73 -36.00 -31.37 9.75
C ALA A 73 -34.60 -30.74 9.58
N ALA A 74 -33.68 -31.06 10.49
CA ALA A 74 -32.25 -30.82 10.34
C ALA A 74 -31.62 -32.05 9.68
N PRO A 75 -30.72 -31.91 8.69
CA PRO A 75 -29.99 -33.04 8.16
C PRO A 75 -28.78 -33.37 9.05
N HIS A 76 -28.72 -34.65 9.47
CA HIS A 76 -27.62 -35.27 10.19
C HIS A 76 -26.32 -35.33 9.36
N PHE A 77 -25.20 -35.01 10.01
CA PHE A 77 -23.84 -35.28 9.57
C PHE A 77 -23.48 -36.78 9.68
N PRO A 78 -22.69 -37.35 8.75
CA PRO A 78 -21.86 -38.50 9.04
C PRO A 78 -20.43 -38.06 9.40
N THR A 79 -20.09 -38.13 10.68
CA THR A 79 -18.70 -38.09 11.15
C THR A 79 -18.10 -39.49 11.06
N HIS A 80 -17.13 -39.70 10.16
CA HIS A 80 -16.28 -40.89 10.22
C HIS A 80 -15.36 -40.80 11.44
N ARG A 81 -15.71 -41.57 12.48
CA ARG A 81 -14.88 -41.82 13.66
C ARG A 81 -14.06 -43.07 13.37
N VAL A 82 -12.74 -42.91 13.20
CA VAL A 82 -11.82 -44.05 13.24
C VAL A 82 -11.47 -44.29 14.71
N GLU A 83 -11.95 -45.39 15.25
CA GLU A 83 -11.54 -45.91 16.57
C GLU A 83 -10.22 -46.66 16.39
N HIS A 84 -9.17 -46.24 17.10
CA HIS A 84 -8.03 -47.09 17.40
C HIS A 84 -7.93 -47.24 18.92
N SER A 85 -8.11 -48.48 19.36
CA SER A 85 -8.04 -48.95 20.73
C SER A 85 -6.62 -48.91 21.28
N CYS A 86 -6.50 -48.53 22.55
CA CYS A 86 -5.30 -48.72 23.36
C CYS A 86 -5.10 -50.22 23.65
N SER A 87 -3.90 -50.72 23.38
CA SER A 87 -3.32 -51.87 24.08
C SER A 87 -1.94 -51.46 24.59
N VAL A 88 -1.79 -51.48 25.91
CA VAL A 88 -0.54 -51.29 26.63
C VAL A 88 0.08 -52.68 26.80
N ASP A 89 1.30 -52.90 26.29
CA ASP A 89 2.37 -53.61 27.00
C ASP A 89 3.61 -53.82 26.13
N SER A 90 4.76 -53.82 26.81
CA SER A 90 6.12 -54.28 26.44
C SER A 90 7.15 -53.27 25.89
N ALA A 91 8.03 -52.85 26.81
CA ALA A 91 9.48 -52.60 26.77
C ALA A 91 10.12 -51.66 25.69
N PRO A 92 11.08 -50.79 26.09
CA PRO A 92 11.71 -49.84 25.17
C PRO A 92 12.81 -50.51 24.32
N PRO A 93 13.02 -50.09 23.06
CA PRO A 93 14.18 -50.53 22.29
C PRO A 93 15.44 -49.75 22.71
N GLU A 94 16.55 -50.47 22.81
CA GLU A 94 17.89 -49.95 23.08
C GLU A 94 18.30 -48.86 22.07
N LEU A 95 18.84 -47.76 22.59
CA LEU A 95 19.54 -46.74 21.82
C LEU A 95 20.87 -47.32 21.32
N LEU A 96 20.95 -47.59 20.02
CA LEU A 96 22.23 -47.86 19.34
C LEU A 96 23.05 -46.56 19.25
N LEU A 97 24.04 -46.45 20.14
CA LEU A 97 25.10 -45.44 20.09
C LEU A 97 25.96 -45.64 18.84
N LEU A 98 25.94 -44.67 17.92
CA LEU A 98 26.92 -44.56 16.84
C LEU A 98 28.24 -44.01 17.40
N PRO A 99 29.41 -44.60 17.08
CA PRO A 99 30.69 -44.09 17.56
C PRO A 99 31.04 -42.75 16.92
N LEU A 100 31.46 -41.79 17.76
CA LEU A 100 32.06 -40.53 17.36
C LEU A 100 33.33 -40.77 16.54
N SER A 101 33.41 -40.22 15.34
CA SER A 101 34.62 -40.17 14.52
C SER A 101 35.70 -39.32 15.22
N PRO A 102 36.99 -39.72 15.19
CA PRO A 102 38.05 -38.94 15.81
C PRO A 102 38.30 -37.64 15.02
N SER A 103 38.51 -36.55 15.77
CA SER A 103 38.95 -35.25 15.27
C SER A 103 40.36 -35.35 14.64
N PRO A 104 40.63 -34.57 13.57
CA PRO A 104 41.95 -34.57 12.93
C PRO A 104 43.00 -33.90 13.83
N PRO A 105 44.30 -34.23 13.68
CA PRO A 105 45.35 -33.72 14.55
C PRO A 105 45.57 -32.22 14.34
N ALA A 106 45.86 -31.52 15.43
CA ALA A 106 46.24 -30.12 15.44
C ALA A 106 47.53 -29.89 14.63
N SER A 107 47.45 -29.07 13.58
CA SER A 107 48.63 -28.58 12.84
C SER A 107 49.39 -27.54 13.68
N PRO A 108 50.73 -27.49 13.60
CA PRO A 108 51.54 -26.63 14.44
C PRO A 108 51.38 -25.15 14.06
N ALA A 109 51.38 -24.31 15.09
CA ALA A 109 51.28 -22.86 15.01
C ALA A 109 52.27 -22.25 14.00
N ARG A 110 51.74 -21.61 12.95
CA ARG A 110 52.51 -20.68 12.14
C ARG A 110 52.46 -19.32 12.83
N ARG A 111 53.58 -18.96 13.48
CA ARG A 111 53.81 -17.62 14.04
C ARG A 111 53.82 -16.62 12.87
N ALA A 112 52.70 -15.94 12.63
CA ALA A 112 52.63 -14.87 11.66
C ALA A 112 53.42 -13.67 12.22
N THR A 113 54.49 -13.34 11.51
CA THR A 113 55.31 -12.16 11.68
C THR A 113 54.45 -10.89 11.60
N THR A 114 54.64 -10.02 12.59
CA THR A 114 54.28 -8.60 12.59
C THR A 114 54.57 -7.93 11.25
N GLY A 115 53.59 -7.19 10.71
CA GLY A 115 53.84 -6.19 9.66
C GLY A 115 52.99 -6.32 8.40
N GLN A 116 51.67 -6.41 8.52
CA GLN A 116 50.78 -5.91 7.46
C GLN A 116 49.75 -4.99 8.10
N MET A 117 49.93 -3.69 7.86
CA MET A 117 48.91 -2.68 8.08
C MET A 117 47.71 -3.06 7.21
N PHE A 118 46.66 -3.60 7.82
CA PHE A 118 45.33 -3.58 7.23
C PHE A 118 44.84 -2.13 7.26
N ASN A 119 45.34 -1.31 6.33
CA ASN A 119 44.62 -0.11 5.92
C ASN A 119 43.80 -0.47 4.69
N GLU A 120 42.80 -1.31 4.91
CA GLU A 120 41.72 -1.55 3.97
C GLU A 120 40.49 -1.04 4.72
N GLN A 121 40.21 0.27 4.62
CA GLN A 121 38.92 0.79 5.09
C GLN A 121 37.85 -0.02 4.37
N ALA A 122 37.22 -0.96 5.09
CA ALA A 122 36.03 -1.63 4.61
C ALA A 122 35.07 -0.55 4.04
N PRO A 123 34.45 -0.77 2.87
CA PRO A 123 33.54 0.20 2.30
C PRO A 123 32.53 0.64 3.36
N ARG A 124 32.47 1.95 3.66
CA ARG A 124 31.50 2.48 4.62
C ARG A 124 30.11 2.10 4.14
N ASP A 125 29.27 1.64 5.05
CA ASP A 125 27.88 1.33 4.72
C ASP A 125 27.17 2.59 4.22
N ARG A 126 26.36 2.45 3.18
CA ARG A 126 25.62 3.55 2.53
C ARG A 126 24.84 4.37 3.54
N ILE A 127 24.23 3.71 4.52
CA ILE A 127 23.41 4.39 5.53
C ILE A 127 24.23 5.23 6.51
N ASP A 128 25.46 4.83 6.81
CA ASP A 128 26.36 5.56 7.70
C ASP A 128 26.82 6.87 7.04
N VAL A 129 27.12 6.82 5.73
CA VAL A 129 27.48 8.01 4.93
C VAL A 129 26.34 9.03 4.91
N ILE A 130 25.09 8.57 4.73
CA ILE A 130 23.90 9.43 4.75
C ILE A 130 23.71 10.05 6.14
N LEU A 131 23.84 9.25 7.20
CA LEU A 131 23.61 9.70 8.57
C LEU A 131 24.65 10.73 9.03
N GLU A 132 25.93 10.52 8.69
CA GLU A 132 27.02 11.47 8.95
C GLU A 132 26.74 12.80 8.26
N TYR A 133 26.41 12.76 6.96
CA TYR A 133 26.03 13.94 6.19
C TYR A 133 24.89 14.72 6.85
N LEU A 134 23.82 14.05 7.26
CA LEU A 134 22.66 14.70 7.88
C LEU A 134 23.01 15.30 9.25
N ARG A 135 23.78 14.59 10.09
CA ARG A 135 24.20 15.08 11.41
C ARG A 135 25.11 16.32 11.34
N GLU A 136 25.81 16.52 10.23
CA GLU A 136 26.58 17.75 9.99
C GLU A 136 25.69 18.95 9.59
N ARG A 137 24.55 18.71 8.93
CA ARG A 137 23.64 19.78 8.48
C ARG A 137 22.57 20.13 9.50
N THR A 138 22.19 19.18 10.35
CA THR A 138 21.11 19.38 11.32
C THR A 138 21.49 18.93 12.72
N SER A 139 21.16 19.80 13.69
CA SER A 139 21.22 19.46 15.11
C SER A 139 19.91 18.85 15.62
N ALA A 140 18.85 18.84 14.80
CA ALA A 140 17.53 18.35 15.16
C ALA A 140 17.56 16.86 15.53
N ARG A 141 16.75 16.50 16.52
CA ARG A 141 16.53 15.11 16.96
C ARG A 141 15.02 14.84 16.92
N PRO A 142 14.48 14.50 15.74
CA PRO A 142 13.05 14.41 15.56
C PRO A 142 12.48 13.24 16.37
N LEU A 143 11.40 13.50 17.08
CA LEU A 143 10.60 12.49 17.77
C LEU A 143 9.67 11.78 16.77
N ILE A 144 9.14 12.53 15.79
CA ILE A 144 8.16 12.05 14.83
C ILE A 144 8.70 12.23 13.40
N GLY A 145 8.69 11.14 12.63
CA GLY A 145 8.85 11.20 11.18
C GLY A 145 7.50 11.29 10.49
N VAL A 146 7.41 12.07 9.40
CA VAL A 146 6.21 12.19 8.58
C VAL A 146 6.57 11.92 7.12
N VAL A 147 5.88 10.97 6.49
CA VAL A 147 5.95 10.78 5.04
C VAL A 147 4.76 11.47 4.39
N CYS A 148 5.02 12.60 3.73
CA CYS A 148 4.00 13.40 3.07
C CYS A 148 3.65 12.79 1.71
N GLY A 149 2.43 12.28 1.58
CA GLY A 149 1.82 11.94 0.30
C GLY A 149 1.19 13.17 -0.38
N SER A 150 0.49 12.94 -1.49
CA SER A 150 -0.27 13.97 -2.21
C SER A 150 -1.26 14.68 -1.27
N GLY A 151 -1.29 16.01 -1.31
CA GLY A 151 -2.18 16.84 -0.47
C GLY A 151 -1.61 17.27 0.89
N LEU A 152 -0.42 16.79 1.28
CA LEU A 152 0.25 17.20 2.53
C LEU A 152 1.57 17.93 2.31
N GLY A 153 1.79 18.41 1.08
CA GLY A 153 2.99 19.14 0.71
C GLY A 153 3.22 20.42 1.50
N GLY A 154 2.18 21.06 2.06
CA GLY A 154 2.32 22.28 2.84
C GLY A 154 2.46 22.08 4.35
N LEU A 155 2.35 20.86 4.89
CA LEU A 155 2.49 20.60 6.33
C LEU A 155 3.81 21.12 6.92
N SER A 156 4.90 21.04 6.15
CA SER A 156 6.21 21.55 6.59
C SER A 156 6.22 23.06 6.83
N LYS A 157 5.27 23.82 6.26
CA LYS A 157 5.14 25.27 6.48
C LYS A 157 4.65 25.59 7.89
N CYS A 158 4.06 24.63 8.59
CA CYS A 158 3.66 24.79 9.99
C CYS A 158 4.82 24.59 10.98
N LEU A 159 5.99 24.13 10.50
CA LEU A 159 7.16 23.94 11.36
C LEU A 159 7.88 25.27 11.59
N ARG A 160 8.26 25.50 12.84
CA ARG A 160 9.13 26.61 13.24
C ARG A 160 10.59 26.23 13.02
N ASP A 161 11.39 27.25 12.69
CA ASP A 161 12.83 27.13 12.43
C ASP A 161 13.20 25.97 11.49
N PRO A 162 12.61 25.90 10.27
CA PRO A 162 12.78 24.75 9.41
C PRO A 162 14.20 24.65 8.87
N GLU A 163 14.82 23.48 9.02
CA GLU A 163 16.08 23.11 8.37
C GLU A 163 15.75 22.20 7.19
N VAL A 164 16.05 22.65 5.97
CA VAL A 164 15.71 21.94 4.72
C VAL A 164 16.97 21.30 4.14
N VAL A 165 16.91 19.99 3.88
CA VAL A 165 17.97 19.24 3.20
C VAL A 165 17.38 18.55 1.97
N LYS A 166 17.80 18.95 0.77
CA LYS A 166 17.32 18.33 -0.46
C LYS A 166 17.90 16.94 -0.65
N TYR A 167 17.13 16.02 -1.23
CA TYR A 167 17.57 14.67 -1.53
C TYR A 167 18.78 14.63 -2.46
N GLU A 168 18.84 15.56 -3.42
CA GLU A 168 19.94 15.65 -4.39
C GLU A 168 21.30 15.98 -3.74
N ASP A 169 21.29 16.65 -2.60
CA ASP A 169 22.49 17.01 -1.86
C ASP A 169 22.96 15.88 -0.93
N ILE A 170 22.05 14.96 -0.56
CA ILE A 170 22.38 13.86 0.35
C ILE A 170 23.12 12.76 -0.44
N PRO A 171 24.38 12.44 -0.07
CA PRO A 171 25.18 11.46 -0.78
C PRO A 171 24.51 10.09 -0.72
N GLN A 172 24.43 9.42 -1.87
CA GLN A 172 23.85 8.08 -2.01
C GLN A 172 22.36 7.99 -1.62
N PHE A 173 21.63 9.12 -1.55
CA PHE A 173 20.20 9.11 -1.34
C PHE A 173 19.44 8.86 -2.66
N PRO A 174 18.23 8.27 -2.63
CA PRO A 174 17.42 8.12 -3.84
C PRO A 174 16.99 9.48 -4.40
N LYS A 175 16.68 9.54 -5.69
CA LYS A 175 16.20 10.75 -6.38
C LYS A 175 14.69 10.67 -6.54
N SER A 176 14.00 11.80 -6.41
CA SER A 176 12.55 11.85 -6.66
C SER A 176 12.30 12.18 -8.13
N THR A 177 11.43 11.43 -8.81
CA THR A 177 11.14 11.66 -10.24
C THR A 177 9.67 12.00 -10.54
N VAL A 178 8.77 11.76 -9.60
CA VAL A 178 7.33 12.08 -9.71
C VAL A 178 7.07 13.58 -9.53
N GLU A 179 6.20 14.14 -10.39
CA GLU A 179 5.72 15.51 -10.28
C GLU A 179 4.94 15.75 -8.97
N GLY A 180 5.11 16.93 -8.37
CA GLY A 180 4.51 17.25 -7.06
C GLY A 180 5.33 16.79 -5.84
N HIS A 181 6.40 16.03 -6.04
CA HIS A 181 7.33 15.63 -4.97
C HIS A 181 8.52 16.59 -4.91
N ALA A 182 8.57 17.44 -3.88
CA ALA A 182 9.62 18.47 -3.74
C ALA A 182 11.04 17.92 -3.61
N GLY A 183 11.18 16.70 -3.08
CA GLY A 183 12.47 16.02 -2.99
C GLY A 183 13.34 16.51 -1.84
N GLU A 184 12.77 16.70 -0.65
CA GLU A 184 13.49 17.28 0.50
C GLU A 184 13.07 16.70 1.86
N LEU A 185 14.02 16.62 2.78
CA LEU A 185 13.78 16.42 4.21
C LEU A 185 13.67 17.79 4.87
N VAL A 186 12.57 18.02 5.58
CA VAL A 186 12.36 19.26 6.34
C VAL A 186 12.28 18.93 7.83
N PHE A 187 13.29 19.35 8.57
CA PHE A 187 13.32 19.27 10.03
C PHE A 187 12.72 20.54 10.60
N GLY A 188 12.06 20.46 11.76
CA GLY A 188 11.63 21.65 12.47
C GLY A 188 10.86 21.34 13.75
N ASP A 189 10.46 22.41 14.42
CA ASP A 189 9.73 22.34 15.68
C ASP A 189 8.24 22.63 15.49
N LEU A 190 7.39 21.80 16.10
CA LEU A 190 5.95 22.04 16.19
C LEU A 190 5.54 22.12 17.66
N ASP A 191 5.50 23.34 18.20
CA ASP A 191 5.25 23.66 19.60
C ASP A 191 5.99 22.75 20.61
N GLY A 192 7.30 22.58 20.40
CA GLY A 192 8.17 21.75 21.24
C GLY A 192 8.25 20.28 20.82
N VAL A 193 7.51 19.87 19.78
CA VAL A 193 7.61 18.54 19.17
C VAL A 193 8.55 18.62 17.97
N GLN A 194 9.70 17.97 18.06
CA GLN A 194 10.67 17.90 16.96
C GLN A 194 10.18 16.92 15.89
N VAL A 195 10.05 17.39 14.65
CA VAL A 195 9.49 16.63 13.52
C VAL A 195 10.46 16.65 12.35
N VAL A 196 10.50 15.54 11.60
CA VAL A 196 11.10 15.50 10.26
C VAL A 196 10.05 15.09 9.23
N CYS A 197 9.88 15.90 8.19
CA CYS A 197 8.95 15.66 7.09
C CYS A 197 9.72 15.26 5.83
N MET A 198 9.35 14.12 5.25
CA MET A 198 9.79 13.69 3.93
C MET A 198 8.82 14.24 2.88
N ARG A 199 9.21 15.33 2.22
CA ARG A 199 8.38 16.01 1.20
C ARG A 199 8.67 15.44 -0.17
N GLY A 200 7.86 14.44 -0.51
CA GLY A 200 8.04 13.62 -1.69
C GLY A 200 8.59 12.26 -1.29
N ARG A 201 7.80 11.23 -1.54
CA ARG A 201 8.22 9.83 -1.37
C ARG A 201 8.75 9.21 -2.66
N PHE A 202 9.35 8.04 -2.50
CA PHE A 202 9.78 7.19 -3.60
C PHE A 202 8.80 6.04 -3.77
N HIS A 203 8.50 5.69 -5.01
CA HIS A 203 7.59 4.61 -5.35
C HIS A 203 8.30 3.54 -6.17
N SER A 204 7.96 2.28 -5.92
CA SER A 204 8.57 1.17 -6.68
C SER A 204 8.18 1.17 -8.16
N TYR A 205 7.05 1.79 -8.54
CA TYR A 205 6.70 1.96 -9.94
C TYR A 205 7.64 2.93 -10.69
N GLU A 206 8.43 3.75 -9.99
CA GLU A 206 9.50 4.59 -10.60
C GLU A 206 10.72 3.75 -11.00
N GLY A 207 10.73 2.44 -10.70
CA GLY A 207 11.84 1.52 -10.96
C GLY A 207 12.74 1.27 -9.76
N TYR A 208 12.46 1.90 -8.61
CA TYR A 208 13.20 1.67 -7.38
C TYR A 208 12.87 0.32 -6.74
N ASP A 209 13.91 -0.37 -6.26
CA ASP A 209 13.71 -1.50 -5.35
C ASP A 209 13.07 -1.02 -4.04
N MET A 210 12.27 -1.87 -3.39
CA MET A 210 11.60 -1.50 -2.14
C MET A 210 12.59 -1.15 -1.01
N LYS A 211 13.82 -1.66 -1.04
CA LYS A 211 14.86 -1.24 -0.09
C LYS A 211 15.30 0.18 -0.32
N GLU A 212 15.31 0.64 -1.57
CA GLU A 212 15.68 2.02 -1.89
C GLU A 212 14.57 2.98 -1.50
N THR A 213 13.31 2.62 -1.78
CA THR A 213 12.17 3.47 -1.40
C THR A 213 12.01 3.62 0.11
N THR A 214 12.45 2.61 0.88
CA THR A 214 12.32 2.58 2.35
C THR A 214 13.60 2.95 3.10
N LEU A 215 14.71 3.20 2.40
CA LEU A 215 15.96 3.68 3.00
C LEU A 215 15.77 4.91 3.91
N PRO A 216 14.97 5.94 3.53
CA PRO A 216 14.73 7.10 4.39
C PRO A 216 14.16 6.74 5.75
N ILE A 217 13.36 5.68 5.86
CA ILE A 217 12.74 5.27 7.12
C ILE A 217 13.80 4.77 8.10
N ARG A 218 14.79 4.01 7.63
CA ARG A 218 15.93 3.59 8.46
C ARG A 218 16.80 4.76 8.86
N VAL A 219 16.99 5.73 7.96
CA VAL A 219 17.72 6.97 8.27
C VAL A 219 17.00 7.77 9.36
N MET A 220 15.68 7.95 9.25
CA MET A 220 14.89 8.62 10.28
C MET A 220 14.94 7.89 11.63
N TYR A 221 14.88 6.56 11.62
CA TYR A 221 15.05 5.75 12.83
C TYR A 221 16.42 6.02 13.50
N LEU A 222 17.52 6.06 12.73
CA LEU A 222 18.85 6.37 13.26
C LEU A 222 19.02 7.83 13.69
N LEU A 223 18.14 8.73 13.24
CA LEU A 223 18.03 10.11 13.72
C LEU A 223 17.21 10.23 15.01
N GLY A 224 16.49 9.17 15.40
CA GLY A 224 15.85 9.04 16.71
C GLY A 224 14.32 9.05 16.72
N ILE A 225 13.65 8.91 15.57
CA ILE A 225 12.17 8.90 15.57
C ILE A 225 11.63 7.71 16.38
N GLN A 226 10.58 7.96 17.16
CA GLN A 226 9.82 6.93 17.89
C GLN A 226 8.46 6.66 17.23
N TYR A 227 7.99 7.62 16.44
CA TYR A 227 6.71 7.56 15.74
C TYR A 227 6.90 7.87 14.26
N LEU A 228 6.14 7.17 13.41
CA LEU A 228 6.05 7.45 11.98
C LEU A 228 4.59 7.69 11.60
N LEU A 229 4.30 8.87 11.04
CA LEU A 229 3.05 9.16 10.37
C LEU A 229 3.24 8.98 8.86
N VAL A 230 2.51 8.04 8.26
CA VAL A 230 2.51 7.83 6.81
C VAL A 230 1.19 8.30 6.22
N THR A 231 1.28 9.06 5.13
CA THR A 231 0.10 9.60 4.44
C THR A 231 0.14 9.27 2.96
N ASN A 232 -1.02 9.07 2.34
CA ASN A 232 -1.13 8.86 0.89
C ASN A 232 -2.50 9.28 0.35
N ALA A 233 -2.57 9.41 -0.97
CA ALA A 233 -3.83 9.38 -1.72
C ALA A 233 -4.19 7.92 -2.04
N ALA A 234 -5.49 7.61 -2.02
CA ALA A 234 -6.00 6.27 -2.28
C ALA A 234 -7.36 6.30 -3.00
N GLY A 235 -7.60 5.26 -3.80
CA GLY A 235 -8.93 4.98 -4.34
C GLY A 235 -9.80 4.30 -3.28
N GLY A 236 -11.02 4.80 -3.07
CA GLY A 236 -11.97 4.21 -2.13
C GLY A 236 -12.62 2.95 -2.69
N LEU A 237 -12.31 1.78 -2.10
CA LEU A 237 -12.96 0.50 -2.39
C LEU A 237 -14.26 0.34 -1.58
N ASN A 238 -14.30 0.91 -0.38
CA ASN A 238 -15.49 0.89 0.46
C ASN A 238 -16.55 1.87 -0.11
N PRO A 239 -17.74 1.40 -0.49
CA PRO A 239 -18.77 2.26 -1.12
C PRO A 239 -19.36 3.33 -0.18
N GLU A 240 -19.11 3.21 1.13
CA GLU A 240 -19.48 4.23 2.12
C GLU A 240 -18.48 5.41 2.15
N TYR A 241 -17.31 5.26 1.53
CA TYR A 241 -16.32 6.31 1.46
C TYR A 241 -16.61 7.28 0.33
N ASN A 242 -16.30 8.54 0.57
CA ASN A 242 -16.46 9.65 -0.34
C ASN A 242 -15.12 10.32 -0.60
N VAL A 243 -15.01 10.99 -1.75
CA VAL A 243 -13.84 11.82 -2.05
C VAL A 243 -13.69 12.89 -0.96
N GLY A 244 -12.48 13.00 -0.43
CA GLY A 244 -12.14 13.86 0.69
C GLY A 244 -12.26 13.23 2.08
N ASP A 245 -12.73 11.99 2.18
CA ASP A 245 -12.65 11.24 3.44
C ASP A 245 -11.20 10.91 3.80
N ILE A 246 -10.94 10.82 5.10
CA ILE A 246 -9.63 10.41 5.63
C ILE A 246 -9.80 9.07 6.33
N MET A 247 -9.25 8.01 5.74
CA MET A 247 -9.24 6.69 6.35
C MET A 247 -8.04 6.54 7.29
N VAL A 248 -8.31 6.28 8.57
CA VAL A 248 -7.27 5.83 9.51
C VAL A 248 -7.03 4.34 9.25
N MET A 249 -5.81 3.97 8.89
CA MET A 249 -5.46 2.57 8.62
C MET A 249 -5.44 1.76 9.91
N ASN A 250 -6.07 0.59 9.89
CA ASN A 250 -5.97 -0.40 10.96
C ASN A 250 -5.23 -1.68 10.52
N ASP A 251 -5.14 -1.94 9.22
CA ASP A 251 -4.44 -3.08 8.63
C ASP A 251 -4.07 -2.79 7.16
N HIS A 252 -3.31 -3.68 6.52
CA HIS A 252 -3.02 -3.63 5.09
C HIS A 252 -2.99 -5.00 4.41
N LEU A 253 -3.22 -5.00 3.10
CA LEU A 253 -2.93 -6.13 2.21
C LEU A 253 -1.71 -5.80 1.35
N ASN A 254 -0.61 -6.52 1.59
CA ASN A 254 0.64 -6.35 0.85
C ASN A 254 0.69 -7.28 -0.37
N MET A 255 -0.02 -6.94 -1.45
CA MET A 255 -0.13 -7.81 -2.63
C MET A 255 1.24 -8.13 -3.25
N PRO A 256 2.17 -7.17 -3.46
CA PRO A 256 3.50 -7.47 -3.95
C PRO A 256 4.32 -8.34 -2.98
N GLY A 257 4.16 -8.12 -1.67
CA GLY A 257 4.85 -8.89 -0.63
C GLY A 257 4.47 -10.37 -0.64
N LEU A 258 3.19 -10.69 -0.87
CA LEU A 258 2.73 -12.07 -1.02
C LEU A 258 3.38 -12.78 -2.23
N ALA A 259 3.79 -12.02 -3.25
CA ALA A 259 4.51 -12.53 -4.43
C ALA A 259 6.04 -12.42 -4.32
N GLY A 260 6.58 -12.09 -3.13
CA GLY A 260 8.02 -12.05 -2.87
C GLY A 260 8.70 -10.69 -3.13
N ARG A 261 7.98 -9.67 -3.61
CA ARG A 261 8.50 -8.29 -3.68
C ARG A 261 8.26 -7.60 -2.35
N HIS A 262 9.27 -7.60 -1.48
CA HIS A 262 9.13 -7.17 -0.09
C HIS A 262 10.40 -6.43 0.40
N PRO A 263 10.30 -5.33 1.18
CA PRO A 263 11.46 -4.51 1.56
C PRO A 263 12.49 -5.24 2.42
N LEU A 264 12.07 -6.29 3.14
CA LEU A 264 12.95 -7.09 4.01
C LEU A 264 13.54 -8.36 3.33
N VAL A 265 13.29 -8.57 2.03
CA VAL A 265 13.91 -9.70 1.29
C VAL A 265 15.43 -9.49 1.17
N GLY A 266 16.22 -10.54 1.37
CA GLY A 266 17.70 -10.47 1.41
C GLY A 266 18.27 -10.56 2.83
N PRO A 267 19.58 -10.28 3.04
CA PRO A 267 20.22 -10.38 4.35
C PRO A 267 19.55 -9.48 5.40
N ASN A 268 19.40 -9.99 6.63
CA ASN A 268 18.89 -9.19 7.75
C ASN A 268 20.02 -8.41 8.40
N ASP A 269 19.73 -7.17 8.79
CA ASP A 269 20.64 -6.35 9.57
C ASP A 269 20.07 -6.19 10.99
N ALA A 270 20.74 -6.83 11.94
CA ALA A 270 20.32 -6.90 13.34
C ALA A 270 20.37 -5.54 14.06
N ARG A 271 20.96 -4.50 13.46
CA ARG A 271 20.92 -3.12 14.00
C ARG A 271 19.51 -2.53 13.96
N PHE A 272 18.67 -2.99 13.04
CA PHE A 272 17.32 -2.47 12.86
C PHE A 272 16.28 -3.36 13.53
N GLY A 273 16.37 -4.68 13.36
CA GLY A 273 15.35 -5.57 13.92
C GLY A 273 15.58 -7.05 13.68
N GLU A 274 14.61 -7.81 14.16
CA GLU A 274 14.58 -9.26 14.07
C GLU A 274 14.34 -9.74 12.64
N ARG A 275 14.91 -10.91 12.32
CA ARG A 275 14.77 -11.53 10.99
C ARG A 275 13.32 -11.73 10.56
N PHE A 276 12.45 -12.05 11.52
CA PHE A 276 11.04 -12.32 11.29
C PHE A 276 10.19 -11.37 12.14
N THR A 277 9.77 -10.25 11.55
CA THR A 277 8.98 -9.22 12.21
C THR A 277 7.49 -9.55 12.16
N SER A 278 6.81 -9.51 13.31
CA SER A 278 5.35 -9.59 13.35
C SER A 278 4.71 -8.27 12.92
N LEU A 279 3.72 -8.33 12.02
CA LEU A 279 2.95 -7.16 11.56
C LEU A 279 1.53 -7.12 12.16
N ALA A 280 1.18 -8.04 13.07
CA ALA A 280 -0.19 -8.18 13.60
C ALA A 280 -0.75 -6.93 14.28
N ASN A 281 0.11 -6.01 14.75
CA ASN A 281 -0.27 -4.71 15.31
C ASN A 281 0.60 -3.59 14.70
N CYS A 282 0.88 -3.66 13.39
CA CYS A 282 1.77 -2.70 12.72
C CYS A 282 1.24 -1.26 12.77
N TYR A 283 -0.07 -1.06 12.83
CA TYR A 283 -0.71 0.23 13.09
C TYR A 283 -1.06 0.35 14.57
N ASP A 284 -0.46 1.30 15.29
CA ASP A 284 -0.59 1.40 16.74
C ASP A 284 -2.00 1.84 17.15
N LYS A 285 -2.68 1.02 17.97
CA LYS A 285 -4.06 1.29 18.42
C LYS A 285 -4.20 2.55 19.26
N GLY A 286 -3.16 2.92 20.02
CA GLY A 286 -3.13 4.16 20.77
C GLY A 286 -3.11 5.37 19.84
N LEU A 287 -2.28 5.34 18.80
CA LEU A 287 -2.22 6.39 17.79
C LEU A 287 -3.54 6.50 16.99
N GLN A 288 -4.19 5.38 16.67
CA GLN A 288 -5.52 5.38 16.05
C GLN A 288 -6.56 6.08 16.96
N ALA A 289 -6.54 5.80 18.26
CA ALA A 289 -7.43 6.45 19.22
C ALA A 289 -7.18 7.97 19.33
N VAL A 290 -5.91 8.39 19.27
CA VAL A 290 -5.54 9.82 19.19
C VAL A 290 -6.11 10.46 17.94
N ALA A 291 -5.96 9.80 16.78
CA ALA A 291 -6.51 10.28 15.51
C ALA A 291 -8.00 10.56 15.60
N HIS A 292 -8.79 9.63 16.13
CA HIS A 292 -10.22 9.84 16.31
C HIS A 292 -10.54 10.94 17.32
N THR A 293 -9.80 11.03 18.42
CA THR A 293 -10.00 12.08 19.42
C THR A 293 -9.73 13.47 18.85
N VAL A 294 -8.68 13.63 18.04
CA VAL A 294 -8.36 14.90 17.38
C VAL A 294 -9.41 15.22 16.31
N ALA A 295 -9.87 14.23 15.55
CA ALA A 295 -10.94 14.43 14.58
C ALA A 295 -12.24 14.91 15.25
N ASP A 296 -12.61 14.33 16.39
CA ASP A 296 -13.78 14.73 17.18
C ASP A 296 -13.65 16.19 17.68
N LYS A 297 -12.46 16.61 18.14
CA LYS A 297 -12.19 17.99 18.57
C LYS A 297 -12.29 19.01 17.44
N LEU A 298 -11.90 18.62 16.22
CA LEU A 298 -11.96 19.47 15.03
C LEU A 298 -13.31 19.39 14.29
N ALA A 299 -14.30 18.67 14.84
CA ALA A 299 -15.58 18.39 14.18
C ALA A 299 -15.45 17.67 12.82
N LEU A 300 -14.38 16.89 12.63
CA LEU A 300 -14.07 16.13 11.42
C LEU A 300 -14.51 14.66 11.48
N SER A 301 -15.22 14.23 12.53
CA SER A 301 -15.66 12.84 12.71
C SER A 301 -16.50 12.27 11.56
N HIS A 302 -17.15 13.14 10.78
CA HIS A 302 -17.96 12.76 9.62
C HIS A 302 -17.13 12.40 8.38
N LYS A 303 -15.86 12.85 8.33
CA LYS A 303 -14.88 12.59 7.25
C LYS A 303 -13.82 11.59 7.66
N VAL A 304 -13.45 11.54 8.94
CA VAL A 304 -12.42 10.62 9.44
C VAL A 304 -13.03 9.24 9.71
N ARG A 305 -12.67 8.25 8.89
CA ARG A 305 -13.18 6.88 8.98
C ARG A 305 -12.43 6.11 10.08
N ARG A 306 -13.20 5.40 10.91
CA ARG A 306 -12.71 4.67 12.10
C ARG A 306 -12.17 3.30 11.73
N GLY A 307 -11.00 3.27 11.10
CA GLY A 307 -10.33 2.05 10.65
C GLY A 307 -10.62 1.72 9.19
N GLY A 308 -9.69 1.04 8.54
CA GLY A 308 -9.87 0.45 7.22
C GLY A 308 -8.59 -0.22 6.72
N VAL A 309 -8.77 -1.23 5.87
CA VAL A 309 -7.68 -2.03 5.30
C VAL A 309 -7.16 -1.36 4.03
N TYR A 310 -5.87 -0.99 4.03
CA TYR A 310 -5.21 -0.43 2.86
C TYR A 310 -4.60 -1.53 1.97
N CYS A 311 -5.04 -1.61 0.72
CA CYS A 311 -4.51 -2.52 -0.28
C CYS A 311 -3.34 -1.87 -1.01
N PHE A 312 -2.13 -2.40 -0.81
CA PHE A 312 -0.97 -1.99 -1.58
C PHE A 312 -0.85 -2.84 -2.85
N VAL A 313 -0.87 -2.16 -4.00
CA VAL A 313 -0.57 -2.73 -5.32
C VAL A 313 0.64 -2.03 -5.94
N SER A 314 1.30 -2.65 -6.92
CA SER A 314 2.54 -2.08 -7.48
C SER A 314 2.32 -0.83 -8.35
N GLY A 315 1.18 -0.68 -9.03
CA GLY A 315 1.00 0.36 -10.05
C GLY A 315 1.93 0.18 -11.27
N PRO A 316 2.09 1.20 -12.13
CA PRO A 316 1.52 2.55 -12.04
C PRO A 316 0.12 2.68 -12.64
N THR A 317 -0.41 1.64 -13.29
CA THR A 317 -1.79 1.65 -13.76
C THR A 317 -2.74 1.64 -12.57
N TYR A 318 -3.78 2.48 -12.62
CA TYR A 318 -4.94 2.31 -11.74
C TYR A 318 -5.58 0.94 -11.96
N GLU A 319 -6.32 0.49 -10.95
CA GLU A 319 -6.92 -0.83 -10.93
C GLU A 319 -8.06 -0.94 -11.95
N THR A 320 -8.13 -2.08 -12.63
CA THR A 320 -9.30 -2.46 -13.41
C THR A 320 -10.49 -2.71 -12.47
N PRO A 321 -11.74 -2.60 -12.97
CA PRO A 321 -12.91 -2.88 -12.13
C PRO A 321 -12.91 -4.28 -11.49
N THR A 322 -12.35 -5.27 -12.18
CA THR A 322 -12.21 -6.64 -11.66
C THR A 322 -11.19 -6.71 -10.52
N GLU A 323 -10.07 -6.00 -10.63
CA GLU A 323 -9.08 -5.90 -9.54
C GLU A 323 -9.69 -5.18 -8.33
N CYS A 324 -10.42 -4.08 -8.54
CA CYS A 324 -11.17 -3.40 -7.47
C CYS A 324 -12.12 -4.36 -6.76
N LYS A 325 -12.90 -5.14 -7.51
CA LYS A 325 -13.81 -6.15 -6.97
C LYS A 325 -13.06 -7.22 -6.16
N LEU A 326 -11.92 -7.71 -6.67
CA LEU A 326 -11.08 -8.68 -5.97
C LEU A 326 -10.59 -8.11 -4.64
N LEU A 327 -9.98 -6.91 -4.66
CA LEU A 327 -9.44 -6.26 -3.47
C LEU A 327 -10.52 -6.02 -2.41
N ARG A 328 -11.72 -5.60 -2.84
CA ARG A 328 -12.86 -5.44 -1.93
C ARG A 328 -13.36 -6.77 -1.36
N LEU A 329 -13.37 -7.82 -2.17
CA LEU A 329 -13.80 -9.17 -1.76
C LEU A 329 -12.87 -9.76 -0.68
N VAL A 330 -11.58 -9.46 -0.74
CA VAL A 330 -10.60 -9.89 0.28
C VAL A 330 -10.50 -8.94 1.47
N GLY A 331 -11.40 -7.97 1.59
CA GLY A 331 -11.54 -7.11 2.77
C GLY A 331 -10.87 -5.73 2.65
N GLY A 332 -10.42 -5.32 1.48
CA GLY A 332 -9.85 -3.98 1.25
C GLY A 332 -10.89 -2.85 1.32
N ASP A 333 -10.52 -1.73 1.95
CA ASP A 333 -11.34 -0.51 2.05
C ASP A 333 -10.80 0.63 1.17
N ALA A 334 -9.49 0.68 0.96
CA ALA A 334 -8.84 1.62 0.05
C ALA A 334 -7.69 0.94 -0.68
N VAL A 335 -7.33 1.44 -1.86
CA VAL A 335 -6.20 0.93 -2.65
C VAL A 335 -5.24 2.05 -3.02
N GLY A 336 -3.95 1.74 -3.02
CA GLY A 336 -2.94 2.63 -3.58
C GLY A 336 -1.58 1.96 -3.76
N MET A 337 -0.59 2.78 -4.07
CA MET A 337 0.68 2.32 -4.66
C MET A 337 1.92 2.62 -3.79
N SER A 338 1.73 2.83 -2.49
CA SER A 338 2.80 3.26 -1.59
C SER A 338 2.61 2.77 -0.15
N THR A 339 3.33 3.39 0.80
CA THR A 339 3.09 3.31 2.24
C THR A 339 3.45 1.97 2.90
N VAL A 340 2.90 0.84 2.46
CA VAL A 340 3.11 -0.46 3.10
C VAL A 340 4.60 -0.83 3.26
N PRO A 341 5.49 -0.61 2.26
CA PRO A 341 6.92 -0.85 2.47
C PRO A 341 7.51 -0.01 3.61
N GLU A 342 7.12 1.25 3.72
CA GLU A 342 7.59 2.19 4.75
C GLU A 342 7.12 1.74 6.14
N VAL A 343 5.84 1.34 6.26
CA VAL A 343 5.25 0.78 7.49
C VAL A 343 6.02 -0.45 7.95
N ILE A 344 6.28 -1.39 7.04
CA ILE A 344 6.98 -2.64 7.36
C ILE A 344 8.39 -2.36 7.89
N VAL A 345 9.13 -1.44 7.25
CA VAL A 345 10.48 -1.07 7.69
C VAL A 345 10.47 -0.31 9.02
N ALA A 346 9.49 0.56 9.25
CA ALA A 346 9.32 1.24 10.53
C ALA A 346 9.06 0.26 11.67
N VAL A 347 8.15 -0.70 11.47
CA VAL A 347 7.82 -1.73 12.47
C VAL A 347 8.99 -2.69 12.70
N HIS A 348 9.75 -3.05 11.65
CA HIS A 348 10.99 -3.79 11.79
C HIS A 348 11.98 -3.05 12.70
N CYS A 349 12.05 -1.73 12.61
CA CYS A 349 12.84 -0.86 13.50
C CYS A 349 12.21 -0.61 14.88
N GLY A 350 11.03 -1.16 15.19
CA GLY A 350 10.32 -0.90 16.45
C GLY A 350 9.65 0.48 16.56
N VAL A 351 9.53 1.22 15.46
CA VAL A 351 8.86 2.53 15.41
C VAL A 351 7.34 2.34 15.38
N LYS A 352 6.61 3.13 16.18
CA LYS A 352 5.13 3.10 16.20
C LYS A 352 4.55 3.84 14.99
N VAL A 353 3.57 3.25 14.31
CA VAL A 353 3.06 3.80 13.04
C VAL A 353 1.59 4.20 13.13
N LEU A 354 1.29 5.37 12.57
CA LEU A 354 -0.07 5.82 12.22
C LEU A 354 -0.14 5.98 10.70
N GLY A 355 -1.13 5.35 10.06
CA GLY A 355 -1.35 5.47 8.62
C GLY A 355 -2.65 6.21 8.31
N LEU A 356 -2.59 7.16 7.39
CA LEU A 356 -3.74 7.92 6.91
C LEU A 356 -3.82 7.87 5.37
N SER A 357 -4.99 7.52 4.84
CA SER A 357 -5.28 7.63 3.41
C SER A 357 -6.32 8.71 3.18
N LEU A 358 -6.01 9.69 2.34
CA LEU A 358 -6.99 10.57 1.75
C LEU A 358 -7.67 9.84 0.59
N ILE A 359 -8.98 9.68 0.65
CA ILE A 359 -9.76 9.10 -0.44
C ILE A 359 -9.91 10.15 -1.53
N THR A 360 -9.21 9.96 -2.65
CA THR A 360 -9.14 10.97 -3.71
C THR A 360 -10.09 10.70 -4.88
N ASN A 361 -10.53 9.46 -5.02
CA ASN A 361 -11.50 9.03 -6.03
C ASN A 361 -12.26 7.82 -5.50
N ARG A 362 -13.45 7.56 -6.07
CA ARG A 362 -14.16 6.29 -5.88
C ARG A 362 -13.75 5.35 -6.99
N VAL A 363 -13.41 4.10 -6.66
CA VAL A 363 -13.11 3.12 -7.70
C VAL A 363 -14.37 2.74 -8.47
N ILE A 364 -14.19 2.26 -9.71
CA ILE A 364 -15.29 1.73 -10.53
C ILE A 364 -15.37 0.21 -10.34
N PHE A 365 -16.56 -0.33 -10.10
CA PHE A 365 -16.80 -1.78 -10.07
C PHE A 365 -17.38 -2.31 -11.39
N PRO A 366 -17.31 -3.63 -11.65
CA PRO A 366 -17.79 -4.21 -12.91
C PRO A 366 -19.27 -3.90 -13.16
N GLY A 367 -19.56 -3.29 -14.31
CA GLY A 367 -20.92 -2.91 -14.71
C GLY A 367 -21.35 -1.52 -14.29
N GLU A 368 -20.54 -0.79 -13.52
CA GLU A 368 -20.79 0.62 -13.21
C GLU A 368 -20.32 1.52 -14.36
N ILE A 369 -21.05 2.63 -14.57
CA ILE A 369 -20.64 3.71 -15.46
C ILE A 369 -20.09 4.82 -14.57
N GLY A 370 -18.82 5.17 -14.75
CA GLY A 370 -18.13 6.18 -13.96
C GLY A 370 -17.04 6.88 -14.75
N VAL A 371 -16.44 7.90 -14.13
CA VAL A 371 -15.30 8.63 -14.69
C VAL A 371 -14.03 7.81 -14.44
N ALA A 372 -13.26 7.56 -15.49
CA ALA A 372 -11.98 6.86 -15.36
C ALA A 372 -11.03 7.66 -14.45
N PRO A 373 -10.34 6.99 -13.49
CA PRO A 373 -9.46 7.69 -12.55
C PRO A 373 -8.32 8.35 -13.31
N SER A 374 -7.95 9.55 -12.85
CA SER A 374 -6.84 10.31 -13.41
C SER A 374 -5.96 10.92 -12.32
N HIS A 375 -4.71 11.20 -12.66
CA HIS A 375 -3.82 11.88 -11.72
C HIS A 375 -4.31 13.31 -11.40
N GLU A 376 -4.93 13.99 -12.36
CA GLU A 376 -5.49 15.32 -12.18
C GLU A 376 -6.59 15.33 -11.11
N GLU A 377 -7.55 14.40 -11.17
CA GLU A 377 -8.60 14.25 -10.16
C GLU A 377 -8.02 14.03 -8.75
N VAL A 378 -6.93 13.26 -8.66
CA VAL A 378 -6.22 13.03 -7.40
C VAL A 378 -5.63 14.33 -6.85
N LEU A 379 -5.01 15.15 -7.70
CA LEU A 379 -4.46 16.44 -7.32
C LEU A 379 -5.55 17.44 -6.92
N GLU A 380 -6.66 17.48 -7.65
CA GLU A 380 -7.82 18.33 -7.33
C GLU A 380 -8.40 18.00 -5.95
N ALA A 381 -8.64 16.71 -5.66
CA ALA A 381 -9.12 16.27 -4.35
C ALA A 381 -8.13 16.59 -3.22
N ALA A 382 -6.83 16.42 -3.49
CA ALA A 382 -5.77 16.77 -2.56
C ALA A 382 -5.73 18.28 -2.25
N VAL A 383 -5.85 19.14 -3.27
CA VAL A 383 -5.91 20.60 -3.10
C VAL A 383 -7.17 21.01 -2.34
N ALA A 384 -8.32 20.43 -2.68
CA ALA A 384 -9.60 20.76 -2.05
C ALA A 384 -9.64 20.44 -0.55
N THR A 385 -8.84 19.47 -0.10
CA THR A 385 -8.78 19.03 1.31
C THR A 385 -7.53 19.47 2.05
N GLN A 386 -6.60 20.15 1.38
CA GLN A 386 -5.27 20.46 1.89
C GLN A 386 -5.29 21.17 3.25
N VAL A 387 -6.04 22.27 3.39
CA VAL A 387 -6.07 23.07 4.63
C VAL A 387 -6.61 22.26 5.81
N GLU A 388 -7.65 21.47 5.57
CA GLU A 388 -8.27 20.61 6.58
C GLU A 388 -7.31 19.49 6.99
N MET A 389 -6.67 18.83 6.03
CA MET A 389 -5.71 17.75 6.26
C MET A 389 -4.46 18.25 6.99
N GLU A 390 -3.92 19.41 6.61
CA GLU A 390 -2.78 20.04 7.28
C GLU A 390 -3.12 20.39 8.73
N THR A 391 -4.30 20.97 8.98
CA THR A 391 -4.78 21.29 10.34
C THR A 391 -4.93 20.02 11.17
N TYR A 392 -5.56 18.99 10.61
CA TYR A 392 -5.76 17.71 11.29
C TYR A 392 -4.44 17.02 11.63
N VAL A 393 -3.52 16.95 10.67
CA VAL A 393 -2.20 16.35 10.88
C VAL A 393 -1.36 17.14 11.86
N ARG A 394 -1.36 18.47 11.80
CA ARG A 394 -0.67 19.32 12.78
C ARG A 394 -1.12 19.01 14.21
N ASP A 395 -2.44 19.02 14.45
CA ASP A 395 -3.00 18.77 15.79
C ASP A 395 -2.78 17.33 16.24
N LEU A 396 -2.73 16.38 15.30
CA LEU A 396 -2.32 15.00 15.54
C LEU A 396 -0.88 14.90 16.05
N LEU A 397 0.08 15.54 15.36
CA LEU A 397 1.49 15.54 15.75
C LEU A 397 1.68 16.12 17.16
N LEU A 398 0.98 17.22 17.45
CA LEU A 398 0.97 17.83 18.79
C LEU A 398 0.39 16.88 19.86
N ALA A 399 -0.71 16.19 19.56
CA ALA A 399 -1.32 15.24 20.48
C ALA A 399 -0.40 14.03 20.75
N ILE A 400 0.27 13.51 19.72
CA ILE A 400 1.25 12.42 19.85
C ILE A 400 2.45 12.86 20.69
N GLY A 401 3.01 14.03 20.41
CA GLY A 401 4.12 14.58 21.18
C GLY A 401 3.79 14.76 22.67
N LYS A 402 2.57 15.23 22.99
CA LYS A 402 2.08 15.36 24.37
C LYS A 402 1.88 14.03 25.09
N GLN A 403 1.58 12.94 24.38
CA GLN A 403 1.46 11.61 24.98
C GLN A 403 2.80 10.91 25.23
N HIS A 404 3.86 11.37 24.55
CA HIS A 404 5.21 10.83 24.72
C HIS A 404 5.90 11.38 25.98
N GLN A 405 5.61 12.63 26.33
CA GLN A 405 6.05 13.29 27.57
C GLN A 405 5.28 12.74 28.77
#